data_AF-A0A959HZT5-F1
#
_entry.id   AF-A0A959HZT5-F1
#
_cell.length_a   1.000
_cell.length_b   1.000
_cell.length_c   1.000
_cell.angle_alpha   90.00
_cell.angle_beta   90.00
_cell.angle_gamma   90.00
#
_symmetry.space_group_name_H-M   'P 1'
#
loop_
_entity.id
_entity.type
_entity.pdbx_description
1 polymer ?
#
loop_
_entity_poly.entity_id
_entity_poly.type
_entity_poly.pdbx_seq_one_letter_code
_entity_poly.pdbx_strand_id
1 'polypeptide(L)'
;MHKYRVILPLLLGIFGLTSAFAQKQIPEPTNFLVNDFAGLLTRDQVVSLGDKLSNYAKETSTQIAVVTEESLEGEEVFDYAHKLARKWGIGGDEKKDNGVLI
;
A
#
# COMPACT_ATOMS: atom_id res chain seq x y z
N MET A 1 -38.63 22.64 -30.51
CA MET A 1 -37.72 21.58 -30.03
C MET A 1 -36.24 21.97 -30.18
N HIS A 2 -35.82 23.19 -29.81
CA HIS A 2 -34.46 23.69 -30.08
C HIS A 2 -33.67 24.09 -28.81
N LYS A 3 -34.34 24.21 -27.66
CA LYS A 3 -33.72 24.64 -26.39
C LYS A 3 -32.74 23.61 -25.80
N TYR A 4 -32.88 22.34 -26.16
CA TYR A 4 -32.02 21.25 -25.66
C TYR A 4 -30.81 20.93 -26.55
N ARG A 5 -30.71 21.52 -27.75
CA ARG A 5 -29.62 21.23 -28.71
C ARG A 5 -28.26 21.75 -28.25
N VAL A 6 -28.26 22.78 -27.38
CA VAL A 6 -27.05 23.36 -26.78
C VAL A 6 -26.76 22.80 -25.38
N ILE A 7 -27.78 22.28 -24.69
CA ILE A 7 -27.63 21.69 -23.36
C ILE A 7 -26.87 20.36 -23.43
N LEU A 8 -27.10 19.57 -24.49
CA LEU A 8 -26.45 18.27 -24.68
C LEU A 8 -24.91 18.34 -24.83
N PRO A 9 -24.31 19.22 -25.67
CA PRO A 9 -22.86 19.37 -25.72
C PRO A 9 -22.26 20.02 -24.45
N LEU A 10 -23.02 20.87 -23.76
CA LEU A 10 -22.59 21.50 -22.50
C LEU A 10 -22.45 20.46 -21.37
N LEU A 11 -23.38 19.51 -21.29
CA LEU A 11 -23.37 18.43 -20.30
C LEU A 11 -22.26 17.40 -20.58
N LEU A 12 -21.94 17.15 -21.86
CA LEU A 12 -20.81 16.30 -22.26
C LEU A 12 -19.44 16.92 -21.95
N GLY A 13 -19.31 18.25 -22.06
CA GLY A 13 -18.07 18.97 -21.79
C GLY A 13 -17.68 19.00 -20.31
N ILE A 14 -18.64 18.92 -19.39
CA ILE A 14 -18.40 18.95 -17.93
C ILE A 14 -17.87 17.60 -17.41
N PHE A 15 -18.15 16.48 -18.09
CA PHE A 15 -17.71 15.15 -17.67
C PHE A 15 -16.21 14.90 -17.89
N GLY A 16 -15.52 15.72 -18.70
CA GLY A 16 -14.12 15.53 -19.06
C GLY A 16 -13.09 16.08 -18.07
N LEU A 17 -13.51 16.64 -16.93
CA LEU A 17 -12.63 17.30 -15.94
C LEU A 17 -12.34 16.46 -14.70
N THR A 18 -12.79 15.22 -14.62
CA THR A 18 -12.38 14.32 -13.53
C THR A 18 -10.96 13.86 -13.78
N SER A 19 -10.02 14.36 -12.97
CA SER A 19 -8.68 13.79 -12.91
C SER A 19 -8.80 12.39 -12.35
N ALA A 20 -8.61 11.37 -13.18
CA ALA A 20 -8.48 10.00 -12.72
C ALA A 20 -7.15 9.90 -11.97
N PHE A 21 -7.20 9.90 -10.63
CA PHE A 21 -6.04 9.54 -9.82
C PHE A 21 -5.77 8.05 -10.05
N ALA A 22 -4.62 7.74 -10.65
CA ALA A 22 -4.17 6.37 -10.77
C ALA A 22 -3.90 5.82 -9.36
N GLN A 23 -4.37 4.61 -9.09
CA GLN A 23 -4.08 3.97 -7.82
C GLN A 23 -2.60 3.63 -7.73
N LYS A 24 -1.97 3.89 -6.59
CA LYS A 24 -0.56 3.56 -6.40
C LYS A 24 -0.35 2.07 -6.59
N GLN A 25 0.66 1.72 -7.39
CA GLN A 25 1.01 0.33 -7.62
C GLN A 25 1.63 -0.28 -6.36
N ILE A 26 1.09 -1.42 -5.91
CA ILE A 26 1.65 -2.14 -4.76
C ILE A 26 2.94 -2.87 -5.20
N PRO A 27 4.10 -2.57 -4.60
CA PRO A 27 5.34 -3.26 -4.92
C PRO A 27 5.23 -4.77 -4.65
N GLU A 28 6.08 -5.55 -5.31
CA GLU A 28 6.18 -6.98 -5.00
C GLU A 28 6.83 -7.18 -3.63
N PRO A 29 6.37 -8.15 -2.84
CA PRO A 29 6.95 -8.43 -1.54
C PRO A 29 8.40 -8.87 -1.70
N THR A 30 9.28 -8.39 -0.84
CA THR A 30 10.60 -8.99 -0.69
C THR A 30 10.53 -10.15 0.31
N ASN A 31 11.60 -10.94 0.38
CA ASN A 31 11.73 -11.98 1.41
C ASN A 31 11.99 -11.40 2.83
N PHE A 32 12.06 -10.07 2.96
CA PHE A 32 12.35 -9.38 4.22
C PHE A 32 11.09 -8.79 4.84
N LEU A 33 11.05 -8.80 6.18
CA LEU A 33 10.01 -8.13 6.97
C LEU A 33 10.21 -6.61 7.06
N VAL A 34 11.28 -6.06 6.47
CA VAL A 34 11.57 -4.62 6.44
C VAL A 34 11.83 -4.23 4.99
N ASN A 35 11.01 -3.31 4.47
CA ASN A 35 11.06 -2.84 3.09
C ASN A 35 11.15 -1.32 3.08
N ASP A 36 12.37 -0.81 2.91
CA ASP A 36 12.67 0.61 2.92
C ASP A 36 12.71 1.18 1.49
N PHE A 37 11.55 1.46 0.90
CA PHE A 37 11.48 2.09 -0.42
C PHE A 37 11.79 3.59 -0.40
N ALA A 38 11.84 4.22 0.79
CA ALA A 38 12.10 5.64 0.95
C ALA A 38 13.57 5.97 1.25
N GLY A 39 14.42 4.95 1.45
CA GLY A 39 15.84 5.11 1.76
C GLY A 39 16.10 5.76 3.13
N LEU A 40 15.20 5.55 4.10
CA LEU A 40 15.30 6.12 5.44
C LEU A 40 16.24 5.33 6.36
N LEU A 41 16.52 4.07 6.03
CA LEU A 41 17.30 3.14 6.83
C LEU A 41 18.60 2.78 6.12
N THR A 42 19.67 2.67 6.90
CA THR A 42 20.91 2.05 6.41
C THR A 42 20.71 0.55 6.17
N ARG A 43 21.56 -0.04 5.33
CA ARG A 43 21.55 -1.48 5.08
C ARG A 43 21.64 -2.30 6.38
N ASP A 44 22.50 -1.89 7.30
CA ASP A 44 22.68 -2.58 8.58
C ASP A 44 21.44 -2.48 9.48
N GLN A 45 20.73 -1.34 9.45
CA GLN A 45 19.46 -1.20 10.16
C GLN A 45 18.36 -2.09 9.57
N VAL A 46 18.24 -2.16 8.23
CA VAL A 46 17.29 -3.04 7.57
C VAL A 46 17.54 -4.50 7.95
N VAL A 47 18.80 -4.94 7.90
CA VAL A 47 19.18 -6.31 8.26
C VAL A 47 18.93 -6.59 9.75
N SER A 48 19.44 -5.72 10.64
CA SER A 48 19.31 -5.92 12.09
C SER A 48 17.85 -5.93 12.55
N LEU A 49 17.03 -5.03 12.00
CA LEU A 49 15.59 -5.00 12.30
C LEU A 49 14.89 -6.22 11.69
N GLY A 50 15.20 -6.58 10.45
CA GLY A 50 14.65 -7.76 9.79
C GLY A 50 14.90 -9.04 10.58
N ASP A 51 16.13 -9.24 11.06
CA ASP A 51 16.49 -10.39 11.89
C ASP A 51 15.72 -10.41 13.22
N LYS A 52 15.60 -9.24 13.86
CA LYS A 52 14.82 -9.10 15.09
C LYS A 52 13.35 -9.47 14.88
N LEU A 53 12.73 -8.97 13.82
CA LEU A 53 11.32 -9.27 13.50
C LEU A 53 11.14 -10.74 13.09
N SER A 54 12.10 -11.32 12.36
CA SER A 54 12.07 -12.75 12.00
C SER A 54 12.12 -13.64 13.24
N ASN A 55 12.98 -13.32 14.21
CA ASN A 55 13.06 -14.06 15.46
C ASN A 55 11.80 -13.88 16.31
N TYR A 56 11.26 -12.67 16.38
CA TYR A 56 9.99 -12.41 17.06
C TYR A 56 8.84 -13.23 16.46
N ALA A 57 8.77 -13.32 15.14
CA ALA A 57 7.75 -14.12 14.45
C ALA A 57 7.87 -15.62 14.76
N LYS A 58 9.10 -16.15 14.89
CA LYS A 58 9.33 -17.54 15.29
C LYS A 58 8.89 -17.81 16.74
N GLU A 59 9.12 -16.86 17.63
CA GLU A 59 8.83 -16.99 19.07
C GLU A 59 7.34 -16.81 19.39
N THR A 60 6.66 -15.90 18.69
CA THR A 60 5.29 -15.46 19.04
C THR A 60 4.23 -15.85 18.04
N SER A 61 4.63 -16.34 16.86
CA SER A 61 3.74 -16.50 15.69
C SER A 61 3.07 -15.20 15.23
N THR A 62 3.56 -14.03 15.64
CA THR A 62 3.12 -12.72 15.13
C THR A 62 4.08 -12.23 14.05
N GLN A 63 3.57 -11.94 12.86
CA GLN A 63 4.35 -11.39 11.76
C GLN A 63 4.24 -9.87 11.76
N ILE A 64 5.35 -9.18 12.00
CA ILE A 64 5.42 -7.73 11.89
C ILE A 64 6.20 -7.39 10.63
N ALA A 65 5.60 -6.63 9.72
CA ALA A 65 6.28 -6.06 8.56
C ALA A 65 6.38 -4.54 8.72
N VAL A 66 7.49 -3.96 8.27
CA VAL A 66 7.75 -2.52 8.26
C VAL A 66 7.97 -2.09 6.82
N VAL A 67 7.22 -1.09 6.36
CA VAL A 67 7.33 -0.58 4.99
C VAL A 67 7.40 0.94 5.02
N THR A 68 8.40 1.50 4.36
CA THR A 68 8.48 2.95 4.14
C THR A 68 8.31 3.23 2.66
N GLU A 69 7.51 4.23 2.33
CA GLU A 69 7.21 4.62 0.96
C GLU A 69 7.59 6.08 0.76
N GLU A 70 8.20 6.42 -0.39
CA GLU A 70 8.53 7.82 -0.70
C GLU A 70 7.27 8.70 -0.81
N SER A 71 6.18 8.11 -1.30
CA SER A 71 4.90 8.78 -1.53
C SER A 71 3.78 7.75 -1.58
N LEU A 72 2.56 8.17 -1.23
CA LEU A 72 1.33 7.38 -1.44
C LEU A 72 0.62 7.74 -2.75
N GLU A 73 1.19 8.64 -3.55
CA GLU A 73 0.64 9.11 -4.82
C GLU A 73 -0.79 9.69 -4.68
N GLY A 74 -1.10 10.24 -3.51
CA GLY A 74 -2.41 10.81 -3.20
C GLY A 74 -3.45 9.80 -2.72
N GLU A 75 -3.09 8.53 -2.57
CA GLU A 75 -3.94 7.52 -1.95
C GLU A 75 -4.00 7.70 -0.42
N GLU A 76 -5.15 7.33 0.17
CA GLU A 76 -5.34 7.34 1.61
C GLU A 76 -4.46 6.25 2.27
N VAL A 77 -3.88 6.57 3.42
CA VAL A 77 -2.86 5.73 4.06
C VAL A 77 -3.38 4.37 4.49
N PHE A 78 -4.58 4.32 5.07
CA PHE A 78 -5.21 3.08 5.49
C PHE A 78 -5.60 2.21 4.29
N ASP A 79 -6.19 2.79 3.24
CA ASP A 79 -6.53 2.08 2.01
C ASP A 79 -5.30 1.47 1.34
N TYR A 80 -4.20 2.24 1.26
CA TYR A 80 -2.92 1.74 0.75
C TYR A 80 -2.37 0.58 1.62
N ALA A 81 -2.25 0.80 2.93
CA ALA A 81 -1.70 -0.18 3.86
C ALA A 81 -2.54 -1.47 3.90
N HIS A 82 -3.86 -1.36 3.85
CA HIS A 82 -4.75 -2.51 3.83
C HIS A 82 -4.57 -3.34 2.56
N LYS A 83 -4.49 -2.71 1.38
CA LYS A 83 -4.20 -3.43 0.12
C LYS A 83 -2.82 -4.09 0.14
N LEU A 84 -1.81 -3.38 0.66
CA LEU A 84 -0.45 -3.88 0.78
C LEU A 84 -0.41 -5.14 1.65
N ALA A 85 -0.98 -5.07 2.86
CA ALA A 85 -1.03 -6.19 3.79
C ALA A 85 -1.74 -7.42 3.21
N ARG A 86 -2.86 -7.19 2.52
CA ARG A 86 -3.63 -8.25 1.84
C ARG A 86 -2.87 -8.86 0.66
N LYS A 87 -2.23 -8.06 -0.18
CA LYS A 87 -1.45 -8.56 -1.34
C LYS A 87 -0.25 -9.36 -0.87
N TRP A 88 0.41 -8.93 0.21
CA TRP A 88 1.61 -9.57 0.74
C TRP A 88 1.33 -10.75 1.69
N GLY A 89 0.08 -10.94 2.12
CA GLY A 89 -0.26 -12.02 3.05
C GLY A 89 0.38 -11.83 4.43
N ILE A 90 0.46 -10.59 4.91
CA ILE A 90 1.02 -10.29 6.24
C ILE A 90 0.10 -10.89 7.31
N GLY A 91 0.64 -11.77 8.16
CA GLY A 91 -0.11 -12.51 9.17
C GLY A 91 -0.02 -14.02 9.01
N GLY A 92 0.65 -14.49 7.95
CA GLY A 92 0.89 -15.90 7.69
C GLY A 92 -0.27 -16.56 6.95
N ASP A 93 -0.74 -17.70 7.46
CA ASP A 93 -1.91 -18.38 6.91
C ASP A 93 -3.22 -17.81 7.48
N GLU A 94 -4.33 -18.02 6.78
CA GLU A 94 -5.67 -17.57 7.19
C GLU A 94 -6.10 -18.09 8.59
N LYS A 95 -5.38 -19.07 9.15
CA LYS A 95 -5.65 -19.63 10.48
C LYS A 95 -4.94 -18.86 11.59
N LYS A 96 -3.74 -18.35 11.34
CA LYS A 96 -3.00 -17.51 12.28
C LYS A 96 -3.45 -16.06 12.20
N ASP A 97 -3.53 -15.52 10.97
CA ASP A 97 -3.93 -14.14 10.66
C ASP A 97 -3.41 -13.10 11.68
N ASN A 98 -2.14 -13.27 12.08
CA ASN A 98 -1.55 -12.56 13.23
C ASN A 98 -0.49 -11.57 12.72
N GLY A 99 -0.95 -10.66 11.87
CA GLY A 99 -0.13 -9.71 11.13
C GLY A 99 -0.21 -8.29 11.68
N VAL A 100 0.93 -7.60 11.69
CA VAL A 100 1.00 -6.15 11.91
C VAL A 100 1.81 -5.54 10.77
N LEU A 101 1.26 -4.53 10.12
CA LEU A 101 1.98 -3.68 9.17
C LEU A 101 2.23 -2.32 9.84
N ILE A 102 3.48 -1.87 9.75
CA ILE A 102 3.94 -0.55 10.21
C ILE A 102 4.40 0.24 9.00
#